data_AF-A0AAU9LRZ7-F1
#
_entry.id   AF-A0AAU9LRZ7-F1
#
_cell.length_a   1.000
_cell.length_b   1.000
_cell.length_c   1.000
_cell.angle_alpha   90.00
_cell.angle_beta   90.00
_cell.angle_gamma   90.00
#
_symmetry.space_group_name_H-M   'P 1'
#
loop_
_entity.id
_entity.type
_entity.pdbx_description
1 polymer ?
#
loop_
_entity_poly.entity_id
_entity_poly.type
_entity_poly.pdbx_seq_one_letter_code
_entity_poly.pdbx_strand_id
1 'polypeptide(L)'
;MTILAKILTVVLLHFFLFVAPSTAEIISLNLRSNNRHKILISEFKFSNDGYISFVISSVTATSTSSRPDTSRFGFILQSPKVRNRFEFQQNTICPLDFKLNTLLFTFQDLSHDPQTSFNKTYTITNPGMNSLFFVNCNYESVVTMDGRVALYNTNDGTTKTIYPES
;
A
#
# COMPACT_ATOMS: atom_id res chain seq x y z
N MET A 1 3.37 -39.86 30.10
CA MET A 1 2.50 -38.77 29.59
C MET A 1 2.86 -37.38 30.14
N THR A 2 3.24 -37.24 31.41
CA THR A 2 3.56 -35.94 32.05
C THR A 2 4.85 -35.27 31.58
N ILE A 3 5.90 -36.04 31.23
CA ILE A 3 7.19 -35.51 30.75
C ILE A 3 7.07 -34.92 29.34
N LEU A 4 6.38 -35.64 28.43
CA LEU A 4 6.13 -35.18 27.07
C LEU A 4 5.31 -33.89 27.06
N ALA A 5 4.29 -33.79 27.92
CA ALA A 5 3.51 -32.58 28.10
C ALA A 5 4.40 -31.39 28.53
N LYS A 6 5.27 -31.58 29.53
CA LYS A 6 6.20 -30.53 29.99
C LYS A 6 7.18 -30.08 28.91
N ILE A 7 7.75 -31.01 28.14
CA ILE A 7 8.64 -30.68 27.02
C ILE A 7 7.89 -29.86 25.97
N LEU A 8 6.68 -30.29 25.60
CA LEU A 8 5.84 -29.54 24.66
C LEU A 8 5.51 -28.13 25.18
N THR A 9 5.23 -27.99 26.48
CA THR A 9 4.98 -26.68 27.09
C THR A 9 6.22 -25.78 27.04
N VAL A 10 7.41 -26.32 27.34
CA VAL A 10 8.68 -25.55 27.29
C VAL A 10 9.02 -25.13 25.86
N VAL A 11 8.82 -26.03 24.89
CA VAL A 11 9.02 -25.74 23.46
C VAL A 11 8.05 -24.65 22.99
N LEU A 12 6.77 -24.73 23.37
CA LEU A 12 5.78 -23.72 23.03
C LEU A 12 6.11 -22.36 23.65
N LEU A 13 6.54 -22.35 24.92
CA LEU A 13 6.95 -21.12 25.61
C LEU A 13 8.18 -20.48 24.95
N HIS A 14 9.17 -21.29 24.54
CA HIS A 14 10.32 -20.81 23.78
C HIS A 14 9.90 -20.24 22.43
N PHE A 15 9.01 -20.92 21.70
CA PHE A 15 8.54 -20.43 20.41
C PHE A 15 7.92 -19.03 20.52
N PHE A 16 7.06 -18.78 21.51
CA PHE A 16 6.46 -17.46 21.72
C PHE A 16 7.47 -16.35 22.06
N LEU A 17 8.62 -16.68 22.67
CA LEU A 17 9.67 -15.70 22.97
C LEU A 17 10.44 -15.24 21.72
N PHE A 18 10.45 -16.04 20.65
CA PHE A 18 11.18 -15.73 19.41
C PHE A 18 10.30 -15.14 18.30
N VAL A 19 8.98 -15.03 18.49
CA VAL A 19 8.10 -14.39 17.50
C VAL A 19 8.19 -12.87 17.66
N ALA A 20 8.78 -12.21 16.67
CA ALA A 20 8.79 -10.76 16.55
C ALA A 20 7.36 -10.19 16.46
N PRO A 21 7.02 -9.13 17.23
CA PRO A 21 5.73 -8.48 17.08
C PRO A 21 5.67 -7.77 15.73
N SER A 22 4.59 -7.97 14.97
CA SER A 22 4.30 -7.20 13.75
C SER A 22 3.10 -6.28 13.99
N THR A 23 3.16 -5.05 13.49
CA THR A 23 1.97 -4.21 13.36
C THR A 23 1.50 -4.21 11.92
N ALA A 24 0.19 -4.22 11.72
CA ALA A 24 -0.40 -4.21 10.39
C ALA A 24 -1.65 -3.33 10.37
N GLU A 25 -1.77 -2.49 9.34
CA GLU A 25 -3.02 -1.83 9.00
C GLU A 25 -3.59 -2.48 7.74
N ILE A 26 -4.78 -3.06 7.85
CA ILE A 26 -5.44 -3.78 6.75
C ILE A 26 -6.64 -2.96 6.29
N ILE A 27 -6.60 -2.51 5.04
CA ILE A 27 -7.60 -1.64 4.42
C ILE A 27 -8.33 -2.43 3.35
N SER A 28 -9.67 -2.41 3.41
CA SER A 28 -10.50 -2.92 2.31
C SER A 28 -10.70 -1.81 1.28
N LEU A 29 -10.35 -2.09 0.02
CA LEU A 29 -10.57 -1.20 -1.11
C LEU A 29 -11.89 -1.54 -1.78
N ASN A 30 -12.77 -0.56 -1.86
CA ASN A 30 -14.01 -0.66 -2.62
C ASN A 30 -14.23 0.66 -3.36
N LEU A 31 -13.73 0.75 -4.60
CA LEU A 31 -14.07 1.85 -5.48
C LEU A 31 -15.17 1.39 -6.43
N ARG A 32 -16.17 2.25 -6.59
CA ARG A 32 -17.31 2.05 -7.49
C ARG A 32 -17.48 3.30 -8.31
N SER A 33 -17.31 3.18 -9.63
CA SER A 33 -17.47 4.26 -10.60
C SER A 33 -16.88 5.60 -10.12
N ASN A 34 -15.66 5.57 -9.57
CA ASN A 34 -15.06 6.72 -8.90
C ASN A 34 -14.21 7.54 -9.89
N ASN A 35 -14.44 8.85 -9.95
CA ASN A 35 -13.72 9.79 -10.83
C ASN A 35 -12.71 10.67 -10.09
N ARG A 36 -12.42 10.42 -8.80
CA ARG A 36 -11.47 11.26 -8.06
C ARG A 36 -10.06 11.05 -8.58
N HIS A 37 -9.39 12.14 -8.94
CA HIS A 37 -8.02 12.13 -9.48
C HIS A 37 -6.95 11.65 -8.49
N LYS A 38 -7.18 11.87 -7.20
CA LYS A 38 -6.27 11.44 -6.12
C LYS A 38 -7.11 11.09 -4.90
N ILE A 39 -6.94 9.87 -4.38
CA ILE A 39 -7.67 9.36 -3.23
C ILE A 39 -6.63 8.92 -2.19
N LEU A 40 -6.66 9.54 -1.01
CA LEU A 40 -5.89 9.06 0.14
C LEU A 40 -6.49 7.73 0.61
N ILE A 41 -5.68 6.68 0.63
CA ILE A 41 -6.07 5.35 1.10
C ILE A 41 -5.74 5.20 2.58
N SER A 42 -4.53 5.60 2.99
CA SER A 42 -4.10 5.57 4.39
C SER A 42 -2.84 6.44 4.58
N GLU A 43 -2.61 6.89 5.81
CA GLU A 43 -1.34 7.45 6.28
C GLU A 43 -0.73 6.49 7.30
N PHE A 44 0.49 6.04 7.04
CA PHE A 44 1.14 5.00 7.84
C PHE A 44 2.61 5.34 8.08
N LYS A 45 3.06 5.07 9.30
CA LYS A 45 4.47 5.26 9.69
C LYS A 45 5.23 3.94 9.54
N PHE A 46 5.95 3.80 8.44
CA PHE A 46 6.72 2.58 8.14
C PHE A 46 8.02 2.49 8.95
N SER A 47 8.38 1.28 9.37
CA SER A 47 9.73 0.92 9.82
C SER A 47 10.66 0.71 8.62
N ASN A 48 11.96 0.48 8.88
CA ASN A 48 12.95 0.19 7.83
C ASN A 48 12.59 -1.07 7.03
N ASP A 49 12.03 -2.08 7.71
CA ASP A 49 11.65 -3.36 7.11
C ASP A 49 10.15 -3.41 6.80
N GLY A 50 9.52 -2.24 6.75
CA GLY A 50 8.11 -2.12 6.40
C GLY A 50 7.83 -2.55 4.96
N TYR A 51 6.62 -3.03 4.71
CA TYR A 51 6.18 -3.40 3.37
C TYR A 51 4.69 -3.19 3.17
N ILE A 52 4.29 -3.09 1.91
CA ILE A 52 2.90 -2.97 1.48
C ILE A 52 2.55 -4.18 0.65
N SER A 53 1.45 -4.86 0.98
CA SER A 53 0.88 -5.93 0.17
C SER A 53 -0.45 -5.51 -0.42
N PHE A 54 -0.61 -5.74 -1.73
CA PHE A 54 -1.84 -5.48 -2.47
C PHE A 54 -2.43 -6.81 -2.93
N VAL A 55 -3.74 -6.96 -2.75
CA VAL A 55 -4.56 -7.98 -3.41
C VAL A 55 -5.74 -7.25 -4.04
N ILE A 56 -5.74 -7.12 -5.37
CA ILE A 56 -6.74 -6.33 -6.11
C ILE A 56 -7.42 -7.21 -7.15
N SER A 57 -8.71 -6.98 -7.37
CA SER A 57 -9.57 -7.72 -8.29
C SER A 57 -10.64 -6.82 -8.89
N SER A 58 -11.37 -7.33 -9.89
CA SER A 58 -12.53 -6.66 -10.49
C SER A 58 -12.21 -5.23 -10.98
N VAL A 59 -11.00 -5.04 -11.51
CA VAL A 59 -10.53 -3.72 -11.94
C VAL A 59 -11.14 -3.39 -13.30
N THR A 60 -11.86 -2.28 -13.36
CA THR A 60 -12.40 -1.73 -14.60
C THR A 60 -12.21 -0.22 -14.61
N ALA A 61 -11.79 0.30 -15.76
CA ALA A 61 -11.72 1.73 -16.03
C ALA A 61 -12.52 2.01 -17.30
N THR A 62 -13.46 2.94 -17.23
CA THR A 62 -14.31 3.32 -18.35
C THR A 62 -14.35 4.83 -18.49
N SER A 63 -14.45 5.33 -19.72
CA SER A 63 -14.61 6.76 -20.02
C SER A 63 -15.69 6.96 -21.08
N THR A 64 -16.24 8.17 -21.14
CA THR A 64 -17.27 8.57 -22.09
C THR A 64 -16.72 8.92 -23.48
N SER A 65 -15.44 9.28 -23.59
CA SER A 65 -14.86 9.80 -24.84
C SER A 65 -14.00 8.80 -25.60
N SER A 66 -13.21 7.98 -24.89
CA SER A 66 -12.27 7.04 -25.50
C SER A 66 -11.88 5.92 -24.54
N ARG A 67 -11.20 4.88 -25.04
CA ARG A 67 -10.68 3.82 -24.18
C ARG A 67 -9.63 4.40 -23.21
N PRO A 68 -9.78 4.23 -21.89
CA PRO A 68 -8.80 4.76 -20.94
C PRO A 68 -7.42 4.09 -21.08
N ASP A 69 -6.37 4.92 -21.00
CA ASP A 69 -4.99 4.45 -20.91
C ASP A 69 -4.70 3.89 -19.51
N THR A 70 -4.41 2.58 -19.44
CA THR A 70 -4.16 1.84 -18.20
C THR A 70 -2.89 2.28 -17.47
N SER A 71 -1.94 2.93 -18.15
CA SER A 71 -0.75 3.49 -17.49
C SER A 71 -1.06 4.73 -16.63
N ARG A 72 -2.26 5.32 -16.79
CA ARG A 72 -2.68 6.56 -16.13
C ARG A 72 -3.48 6.35 -14.84
N PHE A 73 -3.57 5.12 -14.37
CA PHE A 73 -4.19 4.75 -13.10
C PHE A 73 -3.20 3.96 -12.27
N GLY A 74 -3.12 4.20 -10.97
CA GLY A 74 -2.17 3.45 -10.15
C GLY A 74 -2.12 3.87 -8.70
N PHE A 75 -1.18 3.25 -8.00
CA PHE A 75 -0.90 3.53 -6.59
C PHE A 75 0.48 4.13 -6.43
N ILE A 76 0.56 5.18 -5.62
CA ILE A 76 1.81 5.84 -5.27
C ILE A 76 1.94 5.97 -3.76
N LEU A 77 3.18 6.03 -3.31
CA LEU A 77 3.53 6.37 -1.94
C LEU A 77 4.23 7.74 -1.91
N GLN A 78 3.78 8.60 -1.01
CA GLN A 78 4.33 9.95 -0.83
C GLN A 78 4.71 10.20 0.62
N SER A 79 5.96 10.65 0.85
CA SER A 79 6.31 11.24 2.15
C SER A 79 5.78 12.67 2.25
N PRO A 80 5.61 13.24 3.47
CA PRO A 80 5.18 14.62 3.65
C PRO A 80 6.04 15.64 2.88
N LYS A 81 7.37 15.43 2.82
CA LYS A 81 8.28 16.31 2.07
C LYS A 81 7.99 16.27 0.56
N VAL A 82 7.71 15.10 0.02
CA VAL A 82 7.37 14.92 -1.40
C VAL A 82 5.98 15.49 -1.70
N ARG A 83 5.00 15.23 -0.84
CA ARG A 83 3.64 15.76 -0.95
C ARG A 83 3.64 17.29 -1.01
N ASN A 84 4.32 17.95 -0.08
CA ASN A 84 4.42 19.42 -0.04
C ASN A 84 5.08 19.98 -1.31
N ARG A 85 6.11 19.31 -1.83
CA ARG A 85 6.76 19.71 -3.10
C ARG A 85 5.82 19.56 -4.30
N PHE A 86 5.05 18.48 -4.34
CA PHE A 86 4.07 18.25 -5.39
C PHE A 86 2.96 19.32 -5.38
N GLU A 87 2.43 19.63 -4.19
CA GLU A 87 1.40 20.66 -4.01
C GLU A 87 1.90 22.06 -4.40
N PHE A 88 3.18 22.36 -4.14
CA PHE A 88 3.81 23.61 -4.59
C PHE A 88 3.88 23.74 -6.12
N GLN A 89 3.95 22.63 -6.86
CA GLN A 89 3.91 22.62 -8.34
C GLN A 89 2.48 22.79 -8.92
N GLN A 90 1.52 23.18 -8.08
CA GLN A 90 0.13 23.48 -8.44
C GLN A 90 -0.62 22.31 -9.08
N ASN A 91 -0.20 21.06 -8.85
CA ASN A 91 -0.84 19.86 -9.40
C ASN A 91 -1.01 19.88 -10.93
N THR A 92 -0.16 20.62 -11.64
CA THR A 92 -0.21 20.73 -13.12
C THR A 92 0.25 19.45 -13.82
N ILE A 93 1.01 18.62 -13.09
CA ILE A 93 1.56 17.34 -13.56
C ILE A 93 0.80 16.21 -12.86
N CYS A 94 0.54 15.12 -13.57
CA CYS A 94 -0.04 13.91 -12.98
C CYS A 94 0.88 13.34 -11.89
N PRO A 95 0.34 12.93 -10.71
CA PRO A 95 1.16 12.34 -9.66
C PRO A 95 1.96 11.10 -10.08
N LEU A 96 1.49 10.32 -11.07
CA LEU A 96 2.23 9.17 -11.59
C LEU A 96 3.51 9.59 -12.36
N ASP A 97 3.54 10.80 -12.91
CA ASP A 97 4.68 11.33 -13.67
C ASP A 97 5.69 12.07 -12.77
N PHE A 98 5.33 12.36 -11.52
CA PHE A 98 6.19 13.09 -10.59
C PHE A 98 7.25 12.16 -9.98
N LYS A 99 8.47 12.25 -10.51
CA LYS A 99 9.60 11.34 -10.20
C LYS A 99 9.97 11.18 -8.71
N LEU A 100 9.59 12.11 -7.85
CA LEU A 100 9.85 11.99 -6.40
C LEU A 100 8.84 11.09 -5.69
N ASN A 101 7.69 10.80 -6.32
CA ASN A 101 6.75 9.81 -5.82
C ASN A 101 7.33 8.42 -6.01
N THR A 102 7.09 7.56 -5.02
CA THR A 102 7.36 6.13 -5.20
C THR A 102 6.16 5.52 -5.92
N LEU A 103 6.31 5.24 -7.21
CA LEU A 103 5.32 4.50 -7.99
C LEU A 103 5.35 3.03 -7.55
N LEU A 104 4.20 2.49 -7.12
CA LEU A 104 4.08 1.09 -6.74
C LEU A 104 3.73 0.26 -7.98
N PHE A 105 2.59 0.55 -8.59
CA PHE A 105 2.17 -0.02 -9.88
C PHE A 105 1.11 0.84 -10.54
N THR A 106 0.92 0.59 -11.82
CA THR A 106 -0.18 1.11 -12.64
C THR A 106 -1.13 0.00 -13.05
N PHE A 107 -2.28 0.35 -13.63
CA PHE A 107 -3.20 -0.65 -14.17
C PHE A 107 -2.64 -1.39 -15.39
N GLN A 108 -1.58 -0.87 -16.02
CA GLN A 108 -0.84 -1.58 -17.08
C GLN A 108 -0.10 -2.81 -16.54
N ASP A 109 0.23 -2.84 -15.24
CA ASP A 109 0.91 -3.97 -14.60
C ASP A 109 -0.07 -5.09 -14.20
N LEU A 110 -1.38 -4.86 -14.34
CA LEU A 110 -2.40 -5.85 -14.05
C LEU A 110 -2.49 -6.87 -15.20
N SER A 111 -2.82 -8.11 -14.86
CA SER A 111 -3.17 -9.12 -15.85
C SER A 111 -4.34 -8.63 -16.70
N HIS A 112 -4.28 -8.86 -18.01
CA HIS A 112 -5.40 -8.57 -18.90
C HIS A 112 -6.65 -9.43 -18.64
N ASP A 113 -6.51 -10.50 -17.87
CA ASP A 113 -7.63 -11.34 -17.47
C ASP A 113 -8.36 -10.71 -16.25
N PRO A 114 -9.64 -10.34 -16.39
CA PRO A 114 -10.44 -9.77 -15.30
C PRO A 114 -10.74 -10.76 -14.17
N GLN A 115 -10.56 -12.07 -14.38
CA GLN A 115 -10.73 -13.10 -13.34
C GLN A 115 -9.51 -13.25 -12.45
N THR A 116 -8.32 -12.84 -12.89
CA THR A 116 -7.09 -13.00 -12.10
C THR A 116 -6.89 -11.84 -11.15
N SER A 117 -6.85 -12.14 -9.85
CA SER A 117 -6.49 -11.16 -8.82
C SER A 117 -5.01 -10.78 -8.96
N PHE A 118 -4.72 -9.48 -8.96
CA PHE A 118 -3.36 -8.95 -8.85
C PHE A 118 -2.90 -9.04 -7.39
N ASN A 119 -1.79 -9.74 -7.16
CA ASN A 119 -1.16 -9.86 -5.85
C ASN A 119 0.31 -9.43 -5.95
N LYS A 120 0.68 -8.37 -5.23
CA LYS A 120 2.06 -7.88 -5.23
C LYS A 120 2.42 -7.20 -3.92
N THR A 121 3.67 -7.39 -3.52
CA THR A 121 4.25 -6.80 -2.31
C THR A 121 5.40 -5.88 -2.66
N TYR A 122 5.52 -4.77 -1.93
CA TYR A 122 6.56 -3.75 -2.11
C TYR A 122 7.23 -3.47 -0.77
N THR A 123 8.55 -3.60 -0.72
CA THR A 123 9.36 -3.17 0.42
C THR A 123 9.49 -1.66 0.45
N ILE A 124 9.46 -1.06 1.65
CA ILE A 124 9.60 0.37 1.81
C ILE A 124 11.06 0.77 1.75
N THR A 125 11.38 1.69 0.84
CA THR A 125 12.75 2.25 0.71
C THR A 125 12.94 3.50 1.56
N ASN A 126 11.86 4.22 1.86
CA ASN A 126 11.86 5.47 2.61
C ASN A 126 10.96 5.33 3.85
N PRO A 127 11.53 4.88 4.98
CA PRO A 127 10.79 4.67 6.22
C PRO A 127 10.26 6.00 6.80
N GLY A 128 9.39 5.88 7.81
CA GLY A 128 8.71 7.00 8.44
C GLY A 128 7.31 7.24 7.87
N MET A 129 6.80 8.44 8.10
CA MET A 129 5.43 8.80 7.72
C MET A 129 5.29 8.85 6.20
N ASN A 130 4.35 8.08 5.66
CA ASN A 130 4.00 8.06 4.25
C ASN A 130 2.48 8.00 4.07
N SER A 131 2.00 8.64 3.01
CA SER A 131 0.62 8.56 2.56
C SER A 131 0.53 7.67 1.33
N LEU A 132 -0.33 6.66 1.38
CA LEU A 132 -0.67 5.82 0.23
C LEU A 132 -1.83 6.46 -0.52
N PHE A 133 -1.64 6.70 -1.81
CA PHE A 133 -2.68 7.25 -2.68
C PHE A 133 -3.01 6.31 -3.82
N PHE A 134 -4.30 6.23 -4.15
CA PHE A 134 -4.74 5.86 -5.49
C PHE A 134 -4.80 7.14 -6.36
N VAL A 135 -4.39 7.02 -7.62
CA VAL A 135 -4.33 8.13 -8.57
C VAL A 135 -5.03 7.75 -9.88
N ASN A 136 -5.85 8.67 -10.36
CA ASN A 136 -6.46 8.66 -11.67
C ASN A 136 -6.02 9.92 -12.43
N CYS A 137 -5.14 9.74 -13.42
CA CYS A 137 -4.64 10.80 -14.29
C CYS A 137 -5.31 10.84 -15.65
N ASN A 138 -6.48 10.22 -15.77
CA ASN A 138 -7.35 10.28 -16.93
C ASN A 138 -8.68 10.92 -16.50
N TYR A 139 -8.77 12.24 -16.67
CA TYR A 139 -9.80 13.10 -16.05
C TYR A 139 -11.24 12.73 -16.39
N GLU A 140 -11.48 12.06 -17.52
CA GLU A 140 -12.82 11.66 -17.98
C GLU A 140 -13.14 10.18 -17.69
N SER A 141 -12.31 9.51 -16.88
CA SER A 141 -12.46 8.10 -16.56
C SER A 141 -13.01 7.89 -15.16
N VAL A 142 -13.88 6.89 -15.03
CA VAL A 142 -14.33 6.33 -13.76
C VAL A 142 -13.67 4.96 -13.53
N VAL A 143 -13.33 4.68 -12.28
CA VAL A 143 -12.68 3.44 -11.88
C VAL A 143 -13.55 2.68 -10.89
N THR A 144 -13.68 1.39 -11.14
CA THR A 144 -14.24 0.41 -10.22
C THR A 144 -13.18 -0.64 -9.92
N MET A 145 -12.97 -0.93 -8.64
CA MET A 145 -12.07 -2.00 -8.21
C MET A 145 -12.44 -2.48 -6.80
N ASP A 146 -12.08 -3.73 -6.54
CA ASP A 146 -12.11 -4.34 -5.22
C ASP A 146 -10.71 -4.74 -4.81
N GLY A 147 -10.44 -4.72 -3.51
CA GLY A 147 -9.20 -5.30 -3.05
C GLY A 147 -8.97 -5.13 -1.57
N ARG A 148 -7.75 -5.46 -1.19
CA ARG A 148 -7.20 -5.33 0.13
C ARG A 148 -5.81 -4.77 0.00
N VAL A 149 -5.52 -3.75 0.79
CA VAL A 149 -4.14 -3.30 1.04
C VAL A 149 -3.80 -3.64 2.46
N ALA A 150 -2.58 -4.11 2.69
CA ALA A 150 -2.07 -4.30 4.02
C ALA A 150 -0.70 -3.63 4.14
N LEU A 151 -0.57 -2.75 5.13
CA LEU A 151 0.64 -1.98 5.45
C LEU A 151 1.25 -2.62 6.69
N TYR A 152 2.46 -3.14 6.59
CA TYR A 152 3.10 -3.91 7.64
C TYR A 152 4.36 -3.21 8.13
N ASN A 153 4.58 -3.27 9.44
CA ASN A 153 5.89 -3.16 10.04
C ASN A 153 6.23 -4.48 10.72
N THR A 154 7.38 -5.06 10.35
CA THR A 154 8.03 -6.07 11.17
C THR A 154 8.92 -5.34 12.17
N ASN A 155 8.73 -5.62 13.45
CA ASN A 155 9.71 -5.17 14.43
C ASN A 155 10.76 -6.27 14.52
N ASP A 156 11.94 -6.05 13.97
CA ASP A 156 13.05 -7.02 14.02
C ASP A 156 13.67 -7.14 15.43
N GLY A 157 12.86 -7.10 16.50
CA GLY A 157 13.27 -7.26 17.90
C GLY A 157 14.32 -6.27 18.41
N THR A 158 14.88 -5.43 17.54
CA THR A 158 16.01 -4.57 17.78
C THR A 158 15.54 -3.14 17.59
N THR A 159 15.50 -2.44 18.71
CA THR A 159 15.11 -1.03 18.89
C THR A 159 13.61 -0.73 18.80
N LYS A 160 12.96 -0.80 19.98
CA LYS A 160 11.91 0.16 20.34
C LYS A 160 12.51 1.58 20.25
N THR A 161 12.46 2.22 19.08
CA THR A 161 12.56 3.67 19.03
C THR A 161 11.19 4.23 19.43
N ILE A 162 11.03 4.42 20.74
CA ILE A 162 9.96 5.25 21.30
C ILE A 162 10.21 6.65 20.72
N TYR A 163 9.38 7.06 19.77
CA TYR A 163 9.32 8.47 19.41
C TYR A 163 8.53 9.18 20.52
N PRO A 164 9.11 10.14 21.25
CA PRO A 164 8.31 11.02 22.09
C PRO A 164 7.42 11.86 21.16
N GLU A 165 6.11 11.83 21.41
CA GLU A 165 5.19 12.83 20.87
C GLU A 165 5.61 14.20 21.41
N SER A 166 5.86 15.14 20.51
CA SER A 166 6.13 16.55 20.79
C SER A 166 4.84 17.35 20.74
#